data_AF-A0A917DGV8-F1
#
_entry.id   AF-A0A917DGV8-F1
#
_cell.length_a   1.000
_cell.length_b   1.000
_cell.length_c   1.000
_cell.angle_alpha   90.00
_cell.angle_beta   90.00
_cell.angle_gamma   90.00
#
_symmetry.space_group_name_H-M   'P 1'
#
loop_
_entity.id
_entity.type
_entity.pdbx_description
1 polymer ?
#
loop_
_entity_poly.entity_id
_entity_poly.type
_entity_poly.pdbx_seq_one_letter_code
_entity_poly.pdbx_strand_id
1 'polypeptide(L)'
;MYFNYKKHNGNSILLVTDNYNKFIYKELNNEFVFEKSEIAKIVVYLSYPEYEKHLITAFWTEYYYVKIVLKNNTKIKITCLLCDTLIDYLDDGKIIYKKKFLPLI
;
A
#
# COMPACT_ATOMS: atom_id res chain seq x y z
N MET A 1 -5.24 18.42 9.66
CA MET A 1 -4.58 18.09 8.38
C MET A 1 -5.45 17.11 7.61
N TYR A 2 -6.57 17.58 7.05
CA TYR A 2 -7.68 16.71 6.60
C TYR A 2 -8.28 17.11 5.23
N PHE A 3 -7.81 18.21 4.62
CA PHE A 3 -8.57 18.90 3.57
C PHE A 3 -8.22 18.51 2.12
N ASN A 4 -7.01 18.02 1.83
CA ASN A 4 -6.65 17.57 0.47
C ASN A 4 -6.81 16.05 0.22
N TYR A 5 -6.88 15.24 1.28
CA TYR A 5 -6.91 13.77 1.18
C TYR A 5 -8.25 13.19 0.72
N LYS A 6 -9.35 13.91 0.95
CA LYS A 6 -10.71 13.48 0.61
C LYS A 6 -10.96 13.43 -0.90
N LYS A 7 -10.13 14.11 -1.71
CA LYS A 7 -10.36 14.29 -3.15
C LYS A 7 -10.02 13.06 -4.00
N HIS A 8 -9.18 12.13 -3.50
CA HIS A 8 -8.74 10.94 -4.26
C HIS A 8 -8.98 9.58 -3.59
N ASN A 9 -9.20 9.52 -2.26
CA ASN A 9 -9.24 8.24 -1.53
C ASN A 9 -10.53 7.99 -0.73
N GLY A 10 -11.58 8.80 -0.90
CA GLY A 10 -12.84 8.62 -0.16
C GLY A 10 -13.54 7.27 -0.39
N ASN A 11 -13.16 6.51 -1.42
CA ASN A 11 -13.88 5.33 -1.91
C ASN A 11 -12.99 4.08 -2.09
N SER A 12 -11.84 4.01 -1.41
CA SER A 12 -10.97 2.85 -1.44
C SER A 12 -11.12 2.03 -0.15
N ILE A 13 -11.47 0.76 -0.26
CA ILE A 13 -11.69 -0.14 0.88
C ILE A 13 -10.87 -1.40 0.66
N LEU A 14 -10.06 -1.78 1.66
CA LEU A 14 -9.45 -3.10 1.71
C LEU A 14 -10.14 -3.93 2.79
N LEU A 15 -10.80 -5.00 2.39
CA LEU A 15 -11.37 -5.98 3.30
C LEU A 15 -10.45 -7.19 3.36
N VAL A 16 -10.23 -7.69 4.58
CA VAL A 16 -9.46 -8.89 4.83
C VAL A 16 -10.40 -9.91 5.45
N THR A 17 -10.56 -11.06 4.80
CA THR A 17 -11.51 -12.12 5.21
C THR A 17 -10.78 -13.46 5.31
N ASP A 18 -11.48 -14.46 5.85
CA ASP A 18 -11.00 -15.85 5.92
C ASP A 18 -9.66 -15.99 6.64
N ASN A 19 -9.57 -15.51 7.89
CA ASN A 19 -8.34 -15.56 8.72
C ASN A 19 -7.10 -14.98 8.01
N TYR A 20 -7.25 -13.83 7.34
CA TYR A 20 -6.16 -13.15 6.63
C TYR A 20 -5.66 -13.84 5.35
N ASN A 21 -6.40 -14.82 4.83
CA ASN A 21 -6.06 -15.46 3.56
C ASN A 21 -6.65 -14.79 2.33
N LYS A 22 -7.76 -14.05 2.47
CA LYS A 22 -8.45 -13.45 1.33
C LYS A 22 -8.54 -11.94 1.47
N PHE A 23 -8.28 -11.24 0.37
CA PHE A 23 -8.25 -9.79 0.28
C PHE A 23 -9.21 -9.32 -0.80
N ILE A 24 -10.01 -8.32 -0.47
CA ILE A 24 -10.91 -7.64 -1.41
C ILE A 24 -10.54 -6.16 -1.39
N TYR A 25 -9.88 -5.70 -2.44
CA TYR A 25 -9.56 -4.30 -2.63
C TYR A 25 -10.56 -3.67 -3.59
N LYS A 26 -11.33 -2.70 -3.09
CA LYS A 26 -12.29 -1.90 -3.86
C LYS A 26 -11.74 -0.50 -4.02
N GLU A 27 -11.77 0.03 -5.23
CA GLU A 27 -11.38 1.41 -5.54
C GLU A 27 -12.35 1.97 -6.59
N LEU A 28 -13.20 2.94 -6.22
CA LEU A 28 -14.15 3.68 -7.07
C LEU A 28 -15.05 2.82 -8.00
N ASN A 29 -14.46 2.15 -9.01
CA ASN A 29 -15.12 1.28 -9.99
C ASN A 29 -14.45 -0.10 -10.19
N ASN A 30 -13.37 -0.39 -9.47
CA ASN A 30 -12.62 -1.63 -9.60
C ASN A 30 -12.69 -2.43 -8.31
N GLU A 31 -12.91 -3.73 -8.45
CA GLU A 31 -12.81 -4.70 -7.35
C GLU A 31 -11.75 -5.72 -7.73
N PHE A 32 -10.76 -5.88 -6.85
CA PHE A 32 -9.73 -6.89 -6.95
C PHE A 32 -9.87 -7.86 -5.79
N VAL A 33 -10.19 -9.11 -6.11
CA VAL A 33 -10.22 -10.20 -5.14
C VAL A 33 -8.97 -11.04 -5.38
N PHE A 34 -8.20 -11.28 -4.32
CA PHE A 34 -6.99 -12.08 -4.39
C PHE A 34 -6.73 -12.80 -3.07
N GLU A 35 -6.05 -13.93 -3.13
CA GLU A 35 -5.61 -14.67 -1.97
C GLU A 35 -4.15 -14.37 -1.62
N LYS A 36 -3.78 -14.56 -0.35
CA LYS A 36 -2.40 -14.47 0.13
C LYS A 36 -1.45 -15.39 -0.65
N SER A 37 -1.95 -16.57 -1.02
CA SER A 37 -1.24 -17.59 -1.79
C SER A 37 -0.86 -17.11 -3.19
N GLU A 38 -1.62 -16.17 -3.76
CA GLU A 38 -1.42 -15.61 -5.09
C GLU A 38 -0.42 -14.45 -5.09
N ILE A 39 -0.06 -13.92 -3.92
CA ILE A 39 0.92 -12.86 -3.78
C ILE A 39 2.31 -13.41 -4.08
N ALA A 40 2.92 -12.88 -5.14
CA ALA A 40 4.29 -13.17 -5.51
C ALA A 40 5.27 -12.30 -4.70
N LYS A 41 4.98 -11.01 -4.59
CA LYS A 41 5.79 -10.06 -3.80
C LYS A 41 4.99 -8.83 -3.42
N ILE A 42 5.42 -8.18 -2.35
CA ILE A 42 4.87 -6.91 -1.87
C ILE A 42 6.00 -5.90 -1.90
N VAL A 43 5.77 -4.78 -2.57
CA VAL A 43 6.77 -3.71 -2.67
C VAL A 43 6.25 -2.51 -1.90
N VAL A 44 6.94 -2.18 -0.81
CA VAL A 44 6.62 -1.05 0.05
C VAL A 44 7.48 0.12 -0.42
N TYR A 45 6.85 1.14 -0.99
CA TYR A 45 7.54 2.35 -1.41
C TYR A 45 7.50 3.36 -0.27
N LEU A 46 8.63 3.53 0.38
CA LEU A 46 8.80 4.49 1.47
C LEU A 46 9.27 5.84 0.94
N SER A 47 8.85 6.91 1.60
CA SER A 47 9.43 8.23 1.40
C SER A 47 10.91 8.24 1.84
N TYR A 48 11.71 9.17 1.31
CA TYR A 48 13.13 9.31 1.68
C TYR A 48 13.35 9.36 3.21
N PRO A 49 12.68 10.25 3.98
CA PRO A 49 12.91 10.33 5.42
C PRO A 49 12.46 9.06 6.15
N GLU A 50 11.39 8.40 5.70
CA GLU A 50 10.86 7.19 6.32
C GLU A 50 11.76 5.97 6.09
N TYR A 51 12.40 5.88 4.91
CA TYR A 51 13.42 4.88 4.63
C TYR A 51 14.67 5.07 5.53
N GLU A 52 15.05 6.31 5.81
CA GLU A 52 16.23 6.64 6.64
C GLU A 52 15.91 6.83 8.12
N LYS A 53 14.66 6.56 8.55
CA LYS A 53 14.19 6.70 9.94
C LYS A 53 14.34 8.12 10.51
N HIS A 54 14.23 9.14 9.66
CA HIS A 54 14.20 10.55 10.04
C HIS A 54 12.78 11.04 10.37
N LEU A 55 12.70 12.17 11.07
CA LEU A 55 11.44 12.84 11.42
C LEU A 55 10.68 13.22 10.14
N ILE A 56 9.47 12.67 10.00
CA ILE A 56 8.63 12.83 8.81
C ILE A 56 7.91 14.18 8.91
N THR A 57 8.21 15.11 8.01
CA THR A 57 7.35 16.29 7.82
C THR A 57 6.13 15.89 7.00
N ALA A 58 4.99 16.53 7.24
CA ALA A 58 3.71 16.12 6.68
C ALA A 58 3.57 16.18 5.15
N PHE A 59 4.57 16.71 4.45
CA PHE A 59 4.67 16.59 3.00
C PHE A 59 4.99 15.15 2.55
N TRP A 60 5.75 14.41 3.36
CA TRP A 60 6.30 13.10 2.99
C TRP A 60 5.34 11.94 3.22
N THR A 61 4.32 12.12 4.06
CA THR A 61 3.27 11.12 4.34
C THR A 61 2.45 10.75 3.09
N GLU A 62 2.44 11.60 2.06
CA GLU A 62 1.76 11.36 0.77
C GLU A 62 2.53 10.44 -0.18
N TYR A 63 3.83 10.24 0.07
CA TYR A 63 4.73 9.52 -0.84
C TYR A 63 4.89 8.04 -0.51
N TYR A 64 4.24 7.59 0.56
CA TYR A 64 4.20 6.20 0.99
C TYR A 64 3.06 5.42 0.31
N TYR A 65 3.35 4.26 -0.27
CA TYR A 65 2.31 3.33 -0.78
C TYR A 65 2.83 1.89 -0.86
N VAL A 66 1.89 0.94 -0.80
CA VAL A 66 2.18 -0.49 -0.99
C VAL A 66 1.76 -0.92 -2.39
N LYS A 67 2.59 -1.73 -3.04
CA LYS A 67 2.29 -2.35 -4.32
C LYS A 67 2.30 -3.86 -4.16
N ILE A 68 1.13 -4.48 -4.25
CA ILE A 68 0.98 -5.93 -4.26
C ILE A 68 1.15 -6.42 -5.70
N VAL A 69 2.04 -7.38 -5.90
CA VAL A 69 2.25 -8.05 -7.19
C VAL A 69 1.81 -9.49 -7.05
N LEU A 70 0.78 -9.88 -7.79
CA LEU A 70 0.29 -11.24 -7.85
C LEU A 70 1.15 -12.10 -8.80
N LYS A 71 1.07 -13.43 -8.66
CA LYS A 71 1.77 -14.41 -9.52
C LYS A 71 1.41 -14.28 -11.00
N ASN A 72 0.19 -13.86 -11.31
CA ASN A 72 -0.28 -13.56 -12.67
C ASN A 72 0.22 -12.19 -13.19
N ASN A 73 1.16 -11.53 -12.50
CA ASN A 73 1.73 -10.22 -12.82
C ASN A 73 0.75 -9.04 -12.71
N THR A 74 -0.44 -9.24 -12.14
CA THR A 74 -1.36 -8.17 -11.76
C THR A 74 -0.74 -7.33 -10.65
N LYS A 75 -0.89 -6.01 -10.75
CA LYS A 75 -0.26 -5.04 -9.86
C LYS A 75 -1.35 -4.19 -9.22
N ILE A 76 -1.51 -4.32 -7.92
CA ILE A 76 -2.49 -3.58 -7.13
C ILE A 76 -1.73 -2.54 -6.31
N LYS A 77 -2.12 -1.28 -6.41
CA LYS A 77 -1.52 -0.18 -5.63
C LYS A 77 -2.47 0.20 -4.51
N ILE A 78 -1.99 0.11 -3.28
CA ILE A 78 -2.73 0.42 -2.05
C ILE A 78 -2.08 1.64 -1.42
N THR A 79 -2.88 2.64 -1.06
CA THR A 79 -2.40 3.91 -0.51
C THR A 79 -2.07 3.79 0.97
N CYS A 80 -1.16 4.66 1.45
CA CYS A 80 -0.66 4.69 2.83
C CYS A 80 -1.73 4.59 3.92
N LEU A 81 -2.89 5.21 3.73
CA LEU A 81 -4.00 5.22 4.69
C LEU A 81 -4.53 3.83 5.06
N LEU A 82 -4.40 2.87 4.13
CA LEU A 82 -4.80 1.47 4.35
C LEU A 82 -3.59 0.57 4.64
N CYS A 83 -2.37 1.12 4.62
CA CYS A 83 -1.13 0.33 4.65
C CYS A 83 -0.54 0.13 6.04
N ASP A 84 -0.78 1.04 7.01
CA ASP A 84 -0.14 0.98 8.32
C ASP A 84 -0.37 -0.35 9.06
N THR A 85 -1.54 -0.98 8.86
CA THR A 85 -1.86 -2.30 9.42
C THR A 85 -1.71 -3.45 8.40
N LEU A 86 -1.63 -3.14 7.10
CA LEU A 86 -1.59 -4.15 6.04
C LEU A 86 -0.27 -4.93 6.03
N ILE A 87 0.83 -4.26 6.34
CA ILE A 87 2.15 -4.89 6.37
C ILE A 87 2.18 -6.01 7.40
N ASP A 88 1.59 -5.80 8.58
CA ASP A 88 1.54 -6.78 9.67
C ASP A 88 0.77 -8.06 9.28
N TYR A 89 -0.29 -7.93 8.46
CA TYR A 89 -1.06 -9.09 7.99
C TYR A 89 -0.41 -9.87 6.85
N LEU A 90 0.51 -9.22 6.13
CA LEU A 90 1.15 -9.75 4.94
C LEU A 90 2.59 -10.22 5.17
N ASP A 91 3.07 -10.21 6.41
CA ASP A 91 4.46 -10.52 6.76
C ASP A 91 4.80 -12.03 6.65
N ASP A 92 4.91 -12.51 5.41
CA ASP A 92 5.37 -13.86 5.06
C ASP A 92 6.78 -13.83 4.42
N GLY A 93 7.59 -12.80 4.69
CA GLY A 93 8.94 -12.67 4.11
C GLY A 93 8.97 -12.32 2.61
N LYS A 94 7.83 -11.94 2.02
CA LYS A 94 7.70 -11.51 0.61
C LYS A 94 7.78 -9.99 0.42
N ILE A 95 8.16 -9.26 1.47
CA ILE A 95 8.13 -7.80 1.52
C ILE A 95 9.48 -7.24 1.07
N ILE A 96 9.44 -6.29 0.14
CA ILE A 96 10.59 -5.59 -0.40
C ILE A 96 10.38 -4.09 -0.18
N TYR A 97 11.24 -3.47 0.61
CA TYR A 97 11.24 -2.03 0.80
C TYR A 97 12.01 -1.35 -0.32
N LYS A 98 11.41 -0.32 -0.92
CA LYS A 98 12.04 0.52 -1.93
C LYS A 98 11.94 1.98 -1.51
N LYS A 99 13.06 2.68 -1.66
CA LYS A 99 13.12 4.13 -1.51
C LYS A 99 12.49 4.80 -2.73
N LYS A 100 11.58 5.74 -2.52
CA LYS A 100 11.10 6.64 -3.56
C LYS A 100 11.76 8.01 -3.37
N PHE A 101 12.60 8.38 -4.33
CA PHE A 101 13.11 9.74 -4.43
C PHE A 101 12.00 10.63 -4.98
N LEU A 102 11.88 11.85 -4.45
CA LEU A 102 10.97 12.86 -5.00
C LEU A 102 11.22 13.03 -6.51
N PRO A 103 10.19 13.39 -7.30
CA PRO A 103 10.46 14.15 -8.50
C PRO A 103 11.08 15.48 -8.04
N LEU A 104 12.36 15.69 -8.32
CA LEU A 104 12.95 17.03 -8.35
C LEU A 104 12.21 17.82 -9.43
N ILE A 105 11.23 18.66 -9.05
CA ILE A 105 10.75 19.87 -9.74
C ILE A 105 10.20 20.80 -8.66
#